data_AF-A0A4V0ZZC2-F1
#
_entry.id   AF-A0A4V0ZZC2-F1
#
_cell.length_a   1.000
_cell.length_b   1.000
_cell.length_c   1.000
_cell.angle_alpha   90.00
_cell.angle_beta   90.00
_cell.angle_gamma   90.00
#
_symmetry.space_group_name_H-M   'P 1'
#
loop_
_entity.id
_entity.type
_entity.pdbx_description
1 polymer ?
#
loop_
_entity_poly.entity_id
_entity_poly.type
_entity_poly.pdbx_seq_one_letter_code
_entity_poly.pdbx_strand_id
1 'polypeptide(L)' 'MTTAVRSRNMLTLAEVCEELAVSRSTFYDWRAKRRAPRCIKLPNGDLRVRRSDLERWLDDREDAA' A
#
# COMPACT_ATOMS: atom_id res chain seq x y z
N MET A 1 4.00 -7.82 20.56
CA MET A 1 5.20 -7.88 19.70
C MET A 1 5.14 -6.67 18.78
N THR A 2 5.91 -5.63 19.05
CA THR A 2 5.88 -4.38 18.26
C THR A 2 6.93 -4.50 17.18
N THR A 3 6.50 -4.78 15.95
CA THR A 3 7.42 -4.95 14.82
C THR A 3 8.06 -3.61 14.51
N ALA A 4 9.36 -3.49 14.83
CA ALA A 4 10.15 -2.33 14.46
C ALA A 4 10.23 -2.25 12.93
N VAL A 5 9.44 -1.35 12.36
CA VAL A 5 9.41 -1.18 10.91
C VAL A 5 10.73 -0.55 10.49
N ARG A 6 11.60 -1.38 9.91
CA ARG A 6 12.80 -0.89 9.23
C ARG A 6 12.32 0.03 8.12
N SER A 7 12.75 1.29 8.14
CA SER A 7 12.38 2.36 7.23
C SER A 7 12.74 2.05 5.77
N ARG A 8 12.06 1.08 5.16
CA ARG A 8 12.00 0.95 3.70
C ARG A 8 11.03 2.02 3.24
N ASN A 9 11.56 3.08 2.66
CA ASN A 9 10.76 4.13 2.04
C ASN A 9 9.81 3.59 0.96
N MET A 10 10.02 2.36 0.48
CA MET A 10 9.22 1.70 -0.54
C MET A 10 8.85 0.26 -0.11
N LEU A 11 7.55 0.02 -0.04
CA LEU A 11 6.91 -1.27 0.17
C LEU A 11 6.61 -1.92 -1.19
N THR A 12 6.77 -3.23 -1.27
CA THR A 12 6.25 -4.04 -2.38
C THR A 12 4.74 -4.22 -2.24
N LEU A 13 4.08 -4.62 -3.33
CA LEU A 13 2.67 -5.00 -3.28
C LEU A 13 2.41 -6.08 -2.20
N ALA A 14 3.32 -7.04 -2.03
CA ALA A 14 3.19 -8.09 -1.02
C ALA A 14 3.25 -7.53 0.40
N GLU A 15 4.19 -6.63 0.69
CA GLU A 15 4.29 -5.97 2.00
C GLU A 15 3.05 -5.12 2.31
N VAL A 16 2.52 -4.36 1.33
CA VAL A 16 1.28 -3.59 1.52
C VAL A 16 0.08 -4.52 1.80
N CYS A 17 0.02 -5.64 1.10
CA CYS A 17 -1.02 -6.65 1.25
C CYS A 17 -0.98 -7.28 2.65
N GLU A 18 0.21 -7.53 3.17
CA GLU A 18 0.46 -8.06 4.52
C GLU A 18 0.09 -7.05 5.60
N GLU A 19 0.55 -5.80 5.49
CA GLU A 19 0.25 -4.73 6.45
C GLU A 19 -1.25 -4.43 6.56
N LEU A 20 -1.97 -4.46 5.44
CA LEU A 20 -3.41 -4.21 5.39
C LEU A 20 -4.26 -5.47 5.63
N ALA A 21 -3.63 -6.64 5.79
CA ALA A 21 -4.28 -7.94 5.90
C ALA A 21 -5.33 -8.22 4.79
N VAL A 22 -5.06 -7.77 3.56
CA VAL A 22 -5.93 -7.99 2.39
C VAL A 22 -5.32 -9.00 1.44
N SER A 23 -6.06 -9.38 0.39
CA SER A 23 -5.52 -10.16 -0.72
C SER A 23 -5.02 -9.26 -1.85
N ARG A 24 -4.06 -9.75 -2.65
CA ARG A 24 -3.55 -9.02 -3.82
C ARG A 24 -4.68 -8.67 -4.78
N SER A 25 -5.65 -9.57 -4.96
CA SER A 25 -6.85 -9.35 -5.78
C SER A 25 -7.69 -8.18 -5.28
N THR A 26 -7.86 -8.04 -3.97
CA THR A 26 -8.55 -6.90 -3.34
C THR A 26 -7.80 -5.60 -3.63
N PHE A 27 -6.48 -5.62 -3.52
CA PHE A 27 -5.67 -4.45 -3.84
C PHE A 27 -5.76 -4.07 -5.34
N TYR A 28 -5.77 -5.05 -6.24
CA TYR A 28 -5.98 -4.81 -7.67
C TYR A 28 -7.37 -4.24 -7.97
N ASP A 29 -8.42 -4.72 -7.29
CA ASP A 29 -9.77 -4.16 -7.38
C ASP A 29 -9.80 -2.69 -6.91
N TRP A 30 -9.14 -2.38 -5.79
CA TRP A 30 -8.99 -1.00 -5.33
C TRP A 30 -8.25 -0.14 -6.35
N ARG A 31 -7.20 -0.68 -6.98
CA ARG A 31 -6.45 0.03 -8.02
C ARG A 31 -7.32 0.29 -9.25
N ALA A 32 -8.12 -0.69 -9.68
CA ALA A 32 -9.07 -0.53 -10.78
C ALA A 32 -10.13 0.54 -10.47
N LYS A 33 -10.60 0.58 -9.21
CA LYS A 33 -11.54 1.59 -8.69
C LYS A 33 -10.89 2.92 -8.34
N ARG A 34 -9.58 3.10 -8.57
CA ARG A 34 -8.77 4.27 -8.16
C ARG A 34 -8.87 4.60 -6.66
N ARG A 35 -9.07 3.58 -5.84
CA ARG A 35 -9.13 3.63 -4.37
C ARG A 35 -7.89 3.06 -3.70
N ALA A 36 -6.84 2.73 -4.45
CA ALA A 36 -5.58 2.25 -3.91
C ALA A 36 -4.58 3.41 -3.72
N PRO A 37 -3.59 3.27 -2.81
CA PRO A 37 -2.51 4.23 -2.64
C PRO A 37 -1.67 4.37 -3.91
N ARG A 38 -0.89 5.46 -4.02
CA ARG A 38 -0.04 5.69 -5.19
C ARG A 38 0.99 4.57 -5.36
N CYS A 39 0.86 3.85 -6.46
CA CYS A 39 1.78 2.80 -6.87
C CYS A 39 2.73 3.30 -7.95
N ILE A 40 4.01 3.06 -7.76
CA ILE A 40 5.10 3.29 -8.72
C ILE A 40 5.31 1.98 -9.47
N LYS A 41 5.07 2.00 -10.79
CA LYS A 41 5.37 0.88 -11.67
C LYS A 41 6.85 0.95 -12.06
N LEU A 42 7.60 -0.08 -11.71
CA LEU A 42 8.99 -0.24 -12.11
C LEU A 42 9.09 -0.79 -13.55
N PRO A 43 10.21 -0.58 -14.26
CA PRO A 43 10.40 -1.08 -15.62
C PRO A 43 10.39 -2.61 -15.73
N ASN A 44 10.63 -3.31 -14.62
CA ASN A 44 10.53 -4.77 -14.51
C ASN A 44 9.08 -5.28 -14.32
N GLY A 45 8.09 -4.39 -14.28
CA GLY A 45 6.68 -4.74 -14.09
C GLY A 45 6.23 -4.80 -12.63
N ASP A 46 7.14 -4.67 -11.67
CA ASP A 46 6.85 -4.72 -10.24
C ASP A 46 6.22 -3.41 -9.74
N LEU A 47 5.43 -3.50 -8.66
CA LEU A 47 4.75 -2.35 -8.07
C LEU A 47 5.37 -2.02 -6.71
N ARG A 48 5.75 -0.74 -6.55
CA ARG A 48 6.23 -0.19 -5.29
C ARG A 48 5.30 0.89 -4.78
N VAL A 49 5.00 0.89 -3.50
CA VAL A 49 4.21 1.92 -2.82
C VAL A 49 5.13 2.59 -1.81
N ARG A 50 5.18 3.92 -1.76
CA ARG A 50 5.95 4.57 -0.71
C ARG A 50 5.21 4.45 0.61
N ARG A 51 5.93 4.27 1.72
CA ARG A 51 5.30 4.19 3.04
C ARG A 51 4.44 5.44 3.32
N SER A 52 4.98 6.63 3.06
CA SER A 52 4.25 7.90 3.25
C SER A 52 3.05 8.06 2.32
N ASP A 53 3.02 7.40 1.15
CA ASP A 53 1.84 7.37 0.28
C ASP A 53 0.76 6.42 0.81
N LEU A 54 1.17 5.30 1.42
CA LEU A 54 0.25 4.40 2.11
C LEU A 54 -0.32 5.06 3.37
N GLU A 55 0.52 5.68 4.20
CA GLU A 55 0.11 6.38 5.42
C GLU A 55 -0.86 7.52 5.11
N ARG A 56 -0.55 8.36 4.12
CA ARG A 56 -1.46 9.45 3.69
C ARG A 56 -2.78 8.92 3.12
N TRP A 57 -2.77 7.76 2.49
CA TRP A 57 -3.99 7.11 2.01
C TRP A 57 -4.82 6.49 3.14
N LEU A 58 -4.17 6.01 4.21
CA LEU A 58 -4.85 5.56 5.42
C LEU A 58 -5.48 6.74 6.14
N ASP A 59 -4.73 7.84 6.33
CA ASP A 59 -5.18 9.10 6.95
C ASP A 59 -6.40 9.69 6.22
N ASP A 60 -6.37 9.78 4.88
CA ASP A 60 -7.51 10.21 4.04
C ASP A 60 -8.77 9.35 4.23
N ARG A 61 -8.62 8.10 4.69
CA ARG A 61 -9.71 7.14 4.90
C ARG A 61 -10.04 6.88 6.36
N GLU A 62 -9.24 7.43 7.27
CA GLU A 62 -9.47 7.38 8.71
C GLU A 62 -10.62 8.34 9.10
N ASP A 63 -10.97 9.29 8.23
CA ASP A 63 -12.12 10.18 8.38
C ASP A 63 -13.34 9.73 7.55
N ALA A 64 -14.12 8.84 8.15
CA ALA A 64 -15.55 8.66 7.89
C ALA A 64 -16.24 8.06 9.12
N ALA A 65 -15.98 8.64 10.30
CA ALA A 65 -16.65 8.32 11.56
C ALA A 65 -17.39 9.56 12.09
#